data_AF-A0A817X988-F1
#
_entry.id   AF-A0A817X988-F1
#
_cell.length_a   1.000
_cell.length_b   1.000
_cell.length_c   1.000
_cell.angle_alpha   90.00
_cell.angle_beta   90.00
_cell.angle_gamma   90.00
#
_symmetry.space_group_name_H-M   'P 1'
#
loop_
_entity.id
_entity.type
_entity.pdbx_description
1 polymer ?
#
loop_
_entity_poly.entity_id
_entity_poly.type
_entity_poly.pdbx_seq_one_letter_code
_entity_poly.pdbx_strand_id
1 'polypeptide(L)'
;MLLPESIYKHDNDLKRIQASYLSSVRSISLILNIILFLAICIFILCLLRVIMYEEAISKTPTSTLPIPHQSKQHKTIPRKEYYYDYEPYLKNVTLTPKNKTRRFFYVDLGCFDGRDIDYFLHFHSAAIARLGTLHIIAFEPDPINFSSCKLTQQRYRPIQGTVYDVAIWTENGQVRYASEKGQKSKIDSNSALYVRSVDFSIWMTENFRVDDYVYIKFTIEGAEIPVLEKMVLDESLALVDHLEIEWHDELSPDFEPRRIALECMFDNFGMDFFYMINPVDLRHAYNMKENFEAVPKDRGWRLKDPLARFFYKTRKEVPDLLIERLQQRQTKLPSN
;
A
#
# COMPACT_ATOMS: atom_id res chain seq x y z
N MET A 1 -23.43 -83.51 -31.24
CA MET A 1 -24.09 -82.33 -30.64
C MET A 1 -23.03 -81.22 -30.59
N LEU A 2 -22.99 -80.35 -31.60
CA LEU A 2 -22.01 -79.25 -31.66
C LEU A 2 -22.59 -78.09 -30.85
N LEU A 3 -21.86 -77.65 -29.81
CA LEU A 3 -22.25 -76.48 -29.02
C LEU A 3 -22.20 -75.23 -29.92
N PRO A 4 -23.15 -74.30 -29.77
CA PRO A 4 -23.24 -73.12 -30.63
C PRO A 4 -22.02 -72.21 -30.47
N GLU A 5 -21.44 -71.77 -31.60
CA GLU A 5 -20.25 -70.90 -31.68
C GLU A 5 -20.38 -69.58 -30.88
N SER A 6 -21.61 -69.17 -30.54
CA SER A 6 -21.88 -67.98 -29.74
C SER A 6 -21.31 -68.06 -28.31
N ILE A 7 -21.16 -69.26 -27.73
CA ILE A 7 -20.61 -69.44 -26.37
C ILE A 7 -19.10 -69.17 -26.34
N TYR A 8 -18.38 -69.56 -27.39
CA TYR A 8 -16.91 -69.36 -27.49
C TYR A 8 -16.52 -67.89 -27.67
N LYS A 9 -17.37 -67.09 -28.35
CA LYS A 9 -17.11 -65.66 -28.52
C LYS A 9 -17.22 -64.90 -27.19
N HIS A 10 -18.16 -65.29 -26.34
CA HIS A 10 -18.39 -64.62 -25.05
C HIS A 10 -17.22 -64.80 -24.06
N ASP A 11 -16.60 -65.98 -24.00
CA ASP A 11 -15.48 -66.25 -23.09
C ASP A 11 -14.20 -65.47 -23.47
N ASN A 12 -13.97 -65.26 -24.76
CA ASN A 12 -12.82 -64.46 -25.23
C ASN A 12 -12.99 -62.96 -24.92
N ASP A 13 -14.20 -62.43 -25.00
CA ASP A 13 -14.47 -61.03 -24.66
C ASP A 13 -14.33 -60.79 -23.14
N LEU A 14 -14.79 -61.73 -22.31
CA LEU A 14 -14.60 -61.70 -20.85
C LEU A 14 -13.11 -61.67 -20.46
N LYS A 15 -12.28 -62.53 -21.07
CA LYS A 15 -10.83 -62.56 -20.82
C LYS A 15 -10.13 -61.26 -21.24
N ARG A 16 -10.55 -60.66 -22.35
CA ARG A 16 -10.01 -59.35 -22.81
C ARG A 16 -10.38 -58.21 -21.85
N ILE A 17 -11.62 -58.17 -21.37
CA ILE A 17 -12.08 -57.17 -20.39
C ILE A 17 -11.31 -57.33 -19.08
N GLN A 18 -11.15 -58.56 -18.59
CA GLN A 18 -10.42 -58.83 -17.35
C GLN A 18 -8.94 -58.45 -17.45
N ALA A 19 -8.28 -58.73 -18.59
CA ALA A 19 -6.89 -58.33 -18.82
C ALA A 19 -6.71 -56.81 -18.89
N SER A 20 -7.65 -56.10 -19.54
CA SER A 20 -7.66 -54.63 -19.60
C SER A 20 -7.91 -53.99 -18.23
N TYR A 21 -8.80 -54.58 -17.43
CA TYR A 21 -9.06 -54.12 -16.07
C TYR A 21 -7.82 -54.30 -15.17
N LEU A 22 -7.16 -55.46 -15.23
CA LEU A 22 -5.94 -55.74 -14.46
C LEU A 22 -4.77 -54.80 -14.84
N SER A 23 -4.61 -54.44 -16.11
CA SER A 23 -3.57 -53.49 -16.54
C SER A 23 -3.86 -52.06 -16.07
N SER A 24 -5.14 -51.67 -16.07
CA SER A 24 -5.59 -50.36 -15.56
C SER A 24 -5.33 -50.23 -14.05
N VAL A 25 -5.69 -51.25 -13.25
CA VAL A 25 -5.48 -51.24 -11.79
C VAL A 25 -3.99 -51.14 -11.44
N ARG A 26 -3.12 -51.84 -12.17
CA ARG A 26 -1.65 -51.74 -11.98
C ARG A 26 -1.12 -50.34 -12.29
N SER A 27 -1.65 -49.72 -13.34
CA SER A 27 -1.25 -48.36 -13.74
C SER A 27 -1.67 -47.32 -12.69
N ILE A 28 -2.89 -47.43 -12.16
CA ILE A 28 -3.39 -46.54 -11.10
C ILE A 28 -2.56 -46.71 -9.82
N SER A 29 -2.27 -47.95 -9.41
CA SER A 29 -1.44 -48.21 -8.24
C SER A 29 -0.03 -47.61 -8.37
N LEU A 30 0.59 -47.71 -9.55
CA LEU A 30 1.89 -47.11 -9.81
C LEU A 30 1.85 -45.58 -9.70
N ILE A 31 0.83 -44.94 -10.27
CA ILE A 31 0.65 -43.48 -10.21
C ILE A 31 0.48 -43.00 -8.76
N LEU A 32 -0.33 -43.69 -7.96
CA LEU A 32 -0.54 -43.35 -6.55
C LEU A 32 0.76 -43.49 -5.73
N ASN A 33 1.57 -44.52 -5.99
CA ASN A 33 2.86 -44.68 -5.32
C ASN A 33 3.85 -43.56 -5.68
N ILE A 34 3.86 -43.10 -6.94
CA ILE A 34 4.70 -41.96 -7.37
C ILE A 34 4.26 -40.67 -6.66
N ILE A 35 2.95 -40.40 -6.60
CA ILE A 35 2.41 -39.21 -5.92
C ILE A 35 2.76 -39.23 -4.42
N LEU A 36 2.60 -40.38 -3.76
CA LEU A 36 2.94 -40.54 -2.35
C LEU A 36 4.44 -40.31 -2.10
N PHE A 37 5.31 -40.86 -2.95
CA PHE A 37 6.75 -40.66 -2.87
C PHE A 37 7.14 -39.18 -3.02
N LEU A 38 6.54 -38.47 -3.97
CA LEU A 38 6.76 -37.02 -4.16
C LEU A 38 6.29 -36.21 -2.95
N ALA A 39 5.14 -36.54 -2.37
CA ALA A 39 4.64 -35.87 -1.16
C ALA A 39 5.59 -36.06 0.04
N ILE A 40 6.12 -37.27 0.23
CA ILE A 40 7.12 -37.56 1.27
C ILE A 40 8.41 -36.75 1.02
N CYS A 41 8.88 -36.68 -0.23
CA CYS A 41 10.09 -35.90 -0.55
C CYS A 41 9.90 -34.40 -0.26
N ILE A 42 8.75 -33.83 -0.61
CA ILE A 42 8.42 -32.42 -0.31
C ILE A 42 8.38 -32.19 1.20
N PHE A 43 7.75 -33.09 1.95
CA PHE A 43 7.68 -33.00 3.41
C PHE A 43 9.07 -33.01 4.05
N ILE A 44 9.96 -33.91 3.60
CA ILE A 44 11.35 -33.99 4.08
C ILE A 44 12.12 -32.69 3.76
N LEU A 45 11.98 -32.13 2.56
CA LEU A 45 12.62 -30.87 2.18
C LEU A 45 12.14 -29.69 3.05
N CYS A 46 10.84 -29.64 3.36
CA CYS A 46 10.28 -28.64 4.28
C CYS A 46 10.87 -28.79 5.69
N LEU A 47 10.95 -30.02 6.20
CA LEU A 47 11.52 -30.30 7.52
C LEU A 47 13.00 -29.88 7.61
N LEU A 48 13.80 -30.22 6.59
CA LEU A 48 15.21 -29.81 6.50
C LEU A 48 15.35 -28.28 6.48
N ARG A 49 14.47 -27.58 5.76
CA ARG A 49 14.48 -26.11 5.72
C ARG A 49 14.22 -25.49 7.10
N VAL A 50 13.30 -26.06 7.88
CA VAL A 50 13.03 -25.60 9.26
C VAL A 50 14.24 -25.83 10.16
N ILE A 51 14.86 -27.02 10.11
CA ILE A 51 16.06 -27.34 10.90
C ILE A 51 17.21 -26.38 10.58
N MET A 52 17.45 -26.12 9.29
CA MET A 52 18.48 -25.17 8.84
C MET A 52 18.21 -23.74 9.30
N TYR A 53 16.93 -23.34 9.37
CA TYR A 53 16.54 -22.01 9.82
C TYR A 53 16.79 -21.82 11.33
N GLU A 54 16.51 -22.82 12.16
CA GLU A 54 16.80 -22.75 13.59
C GLU A 54 18.31 -22.67 13.87
N GLU A 55 19.13 -23.43 13.12
CA GLU A 55 20.59 -23.31 13.24
C GLU A 55 21.10 -21.91 12.88
N ALA A 56 20.53 -21.28 11.85
CA ALA A 56 20.91 -19.93 11.44
C ALA A 56 20.61 -18.89 12.52
N ILE A 57 19.45 -19.00 13.19
CA ILE A 57 19.08 -18.10 14.30
C ILE A 57 20.05 -18.27 15.48
N SER A 58 20.42 -19.53 15.81
CA SER A 58 21.29 -19.82 16.96
C SER A 58 22.72 -19.26 16.83
N LYS A 59 23.19 -19.01 15.61
CA LYS A 59 24.55 -18.54 15.32
C LYS A 59 24.67 -17.01 15.23
N THR A 60 23.56 -16.28 15.33
CA THR A 60 23.59 -14.81 15.32
C THR A 60 24.21 -14.30 16.64
N PRO A 61 25.40 -13.68 16.62
CA PRO A 61 26.06 -13.24 17.85
C PRO A 61 25.20 -12.19 18.53
N THR A 62 24.80 -12.49 19.76
CA THR A 62 24.06 -11.55 20.62
C THR A 62 24.97 -10.36 20.92
N SER A 63 24.77 -9.27 20.17
CA SER A 63 25.36 -7.98 20.47
C SER A 63 24.89 -7.53 21.86
N THR A 64 25.79 -7.61 22.84
CA THR A 64 25.51 -7.26 24.23
C THR A 64 25.66 -5.75 24.38
N LEU A 65 24.53 -5.03 24.26
CA LEU A 65 24.44 -3.67 24.80
C LEU A 65 24.36 -3.73 26.33
N PRO A 66 24.99 -2.79 27.06
CA PRO A 66 25.06 -2.81 28.51
C PRO A 66 23.67 -2.56 29.13
N ILE A 67 23.27 -3.48 30.01
CA ILE A 67 22.01 -3.46 30.77
C ILE A 67 22.18 -2.59 32.03
N PRO A 68 21.32 -1.58 32.27
CA PRO A 68 21.20 -0.92 33.56
C PRO A 68 20.45 -1.80 34.57
N HIS A 69 20.90 -1.73 35.83
CA HIS A 69 20.46 -2.51 36.98
C HIS A 69 18.94 -2.68 37.17
N GLN A 70 18.60 -3.90 37.62
CA GLN A 70 17.28 -4.45 37.94
C GLN A 70 16.49 -3.71 39.03
N SER A 71 15.16 -3.68 38.91
CA SER A 71 14.24 -4.55 39.69
C SER A 71 12.83 -3.95 39.80
N LYS A 72 11.81 -4.76 39.49
CA LYS A 72 10.70 -5.15 40.40
C LYS A 72 9.61 -5.92 39.66
N GLN A 73 9.04 -6.87 40.38
CA GLN A 73 8.06 -7.88 39.97
C GLN A 73 6.83 -7.27 39.27
N HIS A 74 6.50 -7.77 38.08
CA HIS A 74 5.24 -7.48 37.40
C HIS A 74 4.10 -8.32 38.00
N LYS A 75 3.18 -7.65 38.70
CA LYS A 75 1.82 -8.17 38.94
C LYS A 75 1.07 -8.22 37.62
N THR A 76 0.37 -9.32 37.35
CA THR A 76 -0.60 -9.45 36.26
C THR A 76 -1.75 -8.47 36.50
N ILE A 77 -1.89 -7.51 35.59
CA ILE A 77 -2.99 -6.52 35.58
C ILE A 77 -4.16 -7.14 34.80
N PRO A 78 -5.42 -7.04 35.26
CA PRO A 78 -6.57 -7.51 34.51
C PRO A 78 -6.70 -6.71 33.22
N ARG A 79 -6.82 -7.40 32.07
CA ARG A 79 -7.24 -6.77 30.81
C ARG A 79 -8.63 -6.16 31.03
N LYS A 80 -8.70 -4.84 31.11
CA LYS A 80 -9.94 -4.10 30.86
C LYS A 80 -9.96 -3.75 29.39
N GLU A 81 -10.94 -4.30 28.68
CA GLU A 81 -11.35 -3.87 27.35
C GLU A 81 -11.84 -2.42 27.45
N TYR A 82 -11.12 -1.51 26.80
CA TYR A 82 -11.59 -0.14 26.56
C TYR A 82 -11.83 -0.01 25.06
N TYR A 83 -13.10 -0.05 24.68
CA TYR A 83 -13.59 0.09 23.32
C TYR A 83 -13.77 1.58 23.01
N TYR A 84 -13.19 2.07 21.91
CA TYR A 84 -13.55 3.38 21.35
C TYR A 84 -14.48 3.17 20.15
N ASP A 85 -15.63 3.83 20.22
CA ASP A 85 -16.60 3.93 19.14
C ASP A 85 -16.15 5.01 18.15
N TYR A 86 -15.85 4.60 16.91
CA TYR A 86 -15.37 5.48 15.84
C TYR A 86 -16.49 6.04 14.95
N GLU A 87 -17.75 5.61 15.12
CA GLU A 87 -18.91 6.19 14.43
C GLU A 87 -18.99 7.74 14.52
N PRO A 88 -18.62 8.39 15.64
CA PRO A 88 -18.62 9.84 15.73
C PRO A 88 -17.55 10.51 14.84
N TYR A 89 -16.42 9.85 14.57
CA TYR A 89 -15.34 10.41 13.75
C TYR A 89 -15.67 10.34 12.26
N LEU A 90 -16.28 9.23 11.81
CA LEU A 90 -16.80 9.12 10.44
C LEU A 90 -17.95 10.11 10.17
N LYS A 91 -18.72 10.49 11.19
CA LYS A 91 -19.78 11.51 11.08
C LYS A 91 -19.28 12.95 11.16
N ASN A 92 -18.13 13.20 11.80
CA ASN A 92 -17.63 14.56 12.05
C ASN A 92 -16.49 15.02 11.14
N VAL A 93 -15.88 14.14 10.34
CA VAL A 93 -15.04 14.56 9.19
C VAL A 93 -15.97 14.91 8.03
N THR A 94 -16.89 15.84 8.26
CA THR A 94 -17.59 16.48 7.14
C THR A 94 -16.57 17.36 6.46
N LEU A 95 -16.03 16.86 5.34
CA LEU A 95 -15.27 17.58 4.31
C LEU A 95 -16.05 18.84 3.92
N THR A 96 -15.92 19.89 4.72
CA THR A 96 -16.64 21.14 4.52
C THR A 96 -15.59 22.17 4.23
N PRO A 97 -15.10 22.24 2.97
CA PRO A 97 -14.30 23.38 2.57
C PRO A 97 -15.14 24.61 2.91
N LYS A 98 -14.57 25.46 3.77
CA LYS A 98 -15.25 26.69 4.21
C LYS A 98 -15.57 27.62 3.03
N ASN A 99 -14.95 27.38 1.86
CA ASN A 99 -15.23 28.05 0.60
C ASN A 99 -15.79 27.08 -0.45
N LYS A 100 -17.01 27.36 -0.93
CA LYS A 100 -17.74 26.57 -1.96
C LYS A 100 -17.17 26.71 -3.38
N THR A 101 -16.05 27.42 -3.56
CA THR A 101 -15.44 27.68 -4.87
C THR A 101 -14.19 26.85 -5.13
N ARG A 102 -13.76 26.02 -4.17
CA ARG A 102 -12.54 25.22 -4.32
C ARG A 102 -12.75 24.13 -5.38
N ARG A 103 -11.80 24.00 -6.30
CA ARG A 103 -11.74 22.84 -7.20
C ARG A 103 -11.39 21.61 -6.36
N PHE A 104 -12.06 20.49 -6.59
CA PHE A 104 -11.82 19.27 -5.84
C PHE A 104 -10.98 18.29 -6.66
N PHE A 105 -9.81 17.94 -6.13
CA PHE A 105 -8.89 16.98 -6.73
C PHE A 105 -8.76 15.72 -5.87
N TYR A 106 -8.83 14.57 -6.54
CA TYR A 106 -8.38 13.29 -6.00
C TYR A 106 -7.14 12.86 -6.80
N VAL A 107 -6.02 12.66 -6.09
CA VAL A 107 -4.73 12.32 -6.66
C VAL A 107 -4.30 10.94 -6.17
N ASP A 108 -4.15 9.97 -7.07
CA ASP A 108 -3.78 8.58 -6.76
C ASP A 108 -2.35 8.30 -7.24
N LEU A 109 -1.41 8.23 -6.29
CA LEU A 109 -0.01 7.95 -6.54
C LEU A 109 0.19 6.43 -6.48
N GLY A 110 0.33 5.79 -7.64
CA GLY A 110 0.39 4.33 -7.78
C GLY A 110 -0.99 3.71 -7.98
N CYS A 111 -1.73 4.15 -9.01
CA CYS A 111 -3.13 3.73 -9.20
C CYS A 111 -3.31 2.24 -9.55
N PHE A 112 -2.25 1.53 -9.92
CA PHE A 112 -2.30 0.13 -10.31
C PHE A 112 -3.33 -0.11 -11.43
N ASP A 113 -4.42 -0.84 -11.16
CA ASP A 113 -5.51 -1.10 -12.12
C ASP A 113 -6.66 -0.08 -12.07
N GLY A 114 -6.53 0.94 -11.21
CA GLY A 114 -7.53 1.99 -10.96
C GLY A 114 -8.64 1.58 -9.99
N ARG A 115 -8.56 0.42 -9.33
CA ARG A 115 -9.61 -0.02 -8.40
C ARG A 115 -9.82 0.93 -7.22
N ASP A 116 -8.75 1.58 -6.76
CA ASP A 116 -8.86 2.54 -5.66
C ASP A 116 -9.64 3.79 -6.06
N ILE A 117 -9.61 4.16 -7.35
CA ILE A 117 -10.50 5.19 -7.90
C ILE A 117 -11.96 4.74 -7.81
N ASP A 118 -12.27 3.48 -8.16
CA ASP A 118 -13.64 2.94 -8.03
C ASP A 118 -14.12 3.00 -6.58
N TYR A 119 -13.25 2.63 -5.62
CA TYR A 119 -13.55 2.69 -4.20
C TYR A 119 -13.77 4.12 -3.71
N PHE A 120 -12.86 5.04 -4.06
CA PHE A 120 -12.97 6.43 -3.68
C PHE A 120 -14.31 7.02 -4.16
N LEU A 121 -14.66 6.81 -5.43
CA LEU A 121 -15.91 7.29 -6.01
C LEU A 121 -17.15 6.68 -5.33
N HIS A 122 -17.10 5.40 -4.97
CA HIS A 122 -18.19 4.73 -4.27
C HIS A 122 -18.44 5.36 -2.89
N PHE A 123 -17.40 5.44 -2.06
CA PHE A 123 -17.51 5.87 -0.67
C PHE A 123 -17.64 7.39 -0.51
N HIS A 124 -17.18 8.19 -1.47
CA HIS A 124 -17.24 9.65 -1.42
C HIS A 124 -18.31 10.27 -2.33
N SER A 125 -19.18 9.46 -2.94
CA SER A 125 -20.22 9.93 -3.88
C SER A 125 -21.07 11.10 -3.33
N ALA A 126 -21.48 11.04 -2.06
CA ALA A 126 -22.24 12.11 -1.41
C ALA A 126 -21.42 13.40 -1.19
N ALA A 127 -20.14 13.27 -0.84
CA ALA A 127 -19.24 14.42 -0.69
C ALA A 127 -18.98 15.07 -2.06
N ILE A 128 -18.69 14.27 -3.08
CA ILE A 128 -18.47 14.73 -4.46
C ILE A 128 -19.68 15.53 -4.96
N ALA A 129 -20.90 15.02 -4.76
CA ALA A 129 -22.13 15.72 -5.14
C ALA A 129 -22.29 17.10 -4.47
N ARG A 130 -21.68 17.30 -3.30
CA ARG A 130 -21.75 18.56 -2.53
C ARG A 130 -20.60 19.52 -2.84
N LEU A 131 -19.42 18.99 -3.18
CA LEU A 131 -18.17 19.73 -3.33
C LEU A 131 -17.96 20.32 -4.74
N GLY A 132 -18.67 19.81 -5.76
CA GLY A 132 -18.62 20.33 -7.12
C GLY A 132 -17.93 19.37 -8.09
N THR A 133 -17.28 19.92 -9.11
CA THR A 133 -16.59 19.13 -10.13
C THR A 133 -15.35 18.47 -9.53
N LEU A 134 -15.37 17.13 -9.46
CA LEU A 134 -14.21 16.33 -9.11
C LEU A 134 -13.28 16.18 -10.32
N HIS A 135 -11.99 16.39 -10.07
CA HIS A 135 -10.90 16.10 -10.99
C HIS A 135 -10.09 14.92 -10.43
N ILE A 136 -9.94 13.86 -11.21
CA ILE A 136 -9.14 12.69 -10.84
C ILE A 136 -7.81 12.75 -11.56
N ILE A 137 -6.72 12.64 -10.81
CA ILE A 137 -5.37 12.55 -11.37
C ILE A 137 -4.72 11.28 -10.83
N ALA A 138 -4.20 10.44 -11.71
CA ALA A 138 -3.58 9.19 -11.34
C ALA A 138 -2.20 9.02 -11.98
N PHE A 139 -1.31 8.33 -11.30
CA PHE A 139 0.05 8.04 -11.77
C PHE A 139 0.31 6.53 -11.72
N GLU A 140 0.80 5.99 -12.83
CA GLU A 140 1.16 4.57 -12.93
C GLU A 140 2.23 4.39 -14.01
N PRO A 141 3.48 4.05 -13.63
CA PRO A 141 4.58 3.85 -14.58
C PRO A 141 4.63 2.45 -15.21
N ASP A 142 3.94 1.44 -14.67
CA ASP A 142 3.91 0.12 -15.31
C ASP A 142 2.95 0.13 -16.51
N PRO A 143 3.39 -0.19 -17.74
CA PRO A 143 2.55 -0.08 -18.93
C PRO A 143 1.28 -0.94 -18.91
N ILE A 144 1.31 -2.10 -18.23
CA ILE A 144 0.18 -3.02 -18.14
C ILE A 144 -0.87 -2.44 -17.17
N ASN A 145 -0.41 -1.97 -16.02
CA ASN A 145 -1.26 -1.32 -15.02
C ASN A 145 -1.81 0.01 -15.56
N PHE A 146 -0.98 0.83 -16.20
CA PHE A 146 -1.38 2.10 -16.82
C PHE A 146 -2.53 1.90 -17.82
N SER A 147 -2.43 0.88 -18.67
CA SER A 147 -3.49 0.53 -19.62
C SER A 147 -4.80 0.15 -18.91
N SER A 148 -4.71 -0.57 -17.80
CA SER A 148 -5.86 -0.97 -16.97
C SER A 148 -6.49 0.24 -16.26
N CYS A 149 -5.68 1.11 -15.66
CA CYS A 149 -6.11 2.35 -15.00
C CYS A 149 -6.80 3.30 -16.01
N LYS A 150 -6.32 3.39 -17.26
CA LYS A 150 -6.99 4.12 -18.35
C LYS A 150 -8.37 3.57 -18.68
N LEU A 151 -8.52 2.24 -18.76
CA LEU A 151 -9.83 1.61 -19.00
C LEU A 151 -10.79 1.89 -17.85
N THR A 152 -10.30 1.85 -16.60
CA THR A 152 -11.07 2.23 -15.42
C THR A 152 -11.55 3.68 -15.50
N GLN A 153 -10.67 4.63 -15.79
CA GLN A 153 -11.03 6.04 -15.93
C GLN A 153 -12.07 6.28 -17.04
N GLN A 154 -12.01 5.54 -18.15
CA GLN A 154 -13.00 5.66 -19.23
C GLN A 154 -14.42 5.24 -18.82
N ARG A 155 -14.59 4.44 -17.75
CA ARG A 155 -15.92 4.10 -17.20
C ARG A 155 -16.61 5.31 -16.57
N TYR A 156 -15.86 6.32 -16.16
CA TYR A 156 -16.35 7.51 -15.45
C TYR A 156 -16.30 8.78 -16.30
N ARG A 157 -16.68 8.71 -17.58
CA ARG A 157 -16.62 9.86 -18.52
C ARG A 157 -17.19 11.19 -18.02
N PRO A 158 -18.24 11.25 -17.17
CA PRO A 158 -18.70 12.52 -16.62
C PRO A 158 -17.69 13.22 -15.69
N ILE A 159 -16.72 12.47 -15.16
CA ILE A 159 -15.69 12.96 -14.25
C ILE A 159 -14.43 13.24 -15.06
N GLN A 160 -13.85 14.42 -14.88
CA GLN A 160 -12.60 14.80 -15.56
C GLN A 160 -11.45 14.01 -14.95
N GLY A 161 -10.87 13.10 -15.72
CA GLY A 161 -9.79 12.24 -15.27
C GLY A 161 -8.55 12.33 -16.16
N THR A 162 -7.36 12.38 -15.55
CA THR A 162 -6.08 12.17 -16.23
C THR A 162 -5.31 11.02 -15.58
N VAL A 163 -4.64 10.20 -16.38
CA VAL A 163 -3.65 9.21 -15.90
C VAL A 163 -2.33 9.49 -16.59
N TYR A 164 -1.26 9.60 -15.82
CA TYR A 164 0.11 9.84 -16.28
C TYR A 164 0.93 8.55 -16.23
N ASP A 165 1.58 8.22 -17.35
CA ASP A 165 2.56 7.13 -17.48
C ASP A 165 3.96 7.62 -17.07
N VAL A 166 4.11 7.84 -15.76
CA VAL A 166 5.35 8.28 -15.08
C VAL A 166 5.36 7.78 -13.63
N ALA A 167 6.56 7.55 -13.10
CA ALA A 167 6.78 7.29 -11.68
C ALA A 167 6.82 8.61 -10.90
N ILE A 168 6.25 8.59 -9.69
CA ILE A 168 6.39 9.68 -8.73
C ILE A 168 7.73 9.54 -8.03
N TRP A 169 8.54 10.60 -8.07
CA TRP A 169 9.87 10.59 -7.47
C TRP A 169 10.28 11.98 -6.96
N THR A 170 11.52 12.08 -6.49
CA THR A 170 12.12 13.33 -6.01
C THR A 170 12.76 14.16 -7.12
N GLU A 171 12.83 13.65 -8.35
CA GLU A 171 13.50 14.30 -9.48
C GLU A 171 12.81 13.97 -10.81
N ASN A 172 12.75 14.96 -11.70
CA ASN A 172 12.34 14.77 -13.09
C ASN A 172 13.42 14.01 -13.87
N GLY A 173 13.03 13.00 -14.66
CA GLY A 173 13.97 12.29 -15.51
C GLY A 173 13.59 10.83 -15.72
N GLN A 174 14.52 9.95 -15.37
CA GLN A 174 14.31 8.51 -15.40
C GLN A 174 14.77 7.88 -14.09
N VAL A 175 14.02 6.90 -13.60
CA VAL A 175 14.35 6.13 -12.41
C VAL A 175 14.36 4.64 -12.75
N ARG A 176 15.21 3.87 -12.07
CA ARG A 176 15.23 2.41 -12.20
C ARG A 176 14.01 1.82 -11.49
N TYR A 177 13.34 0.90 -12.16
CA TYR A 177 12.03 0.40 -11.76
C TYR A 177 11.94 -1.10 -11.90
N ALA A 178 11.56 -1.82 -10.85
CA ALA A 178 11.23 -3.23 -10.94
C ALA A 178 9.75 -3.37 -11.31
N SER A 179 9.46 -3.89 -12.51
CA SER A 179 8.10 -4.30 -12.88
C SER A 179 7.89 -5.72 -12.39
N GLU A 180 7.05 -5.88 -11.38
CA GLU A 180 6.63 -7.16 -10.85
C GLU A 180 5.16 -7.40 -11.15
N LYS A 181 4.71 -8.65 -11.13
CA LYS A 181 3.30 -8.95 -11.34
C LYS A 181 2.48 -8.46 -10.14
N GLY A 182 1.50 -7.62 -10.40
CA GLY A 182 0.54 -7.13 -9.39
C GLY A 182 1.01 -5.85 -8.71
N GLN A 183 0.65 -5.69 -7.44
CA GLN A 183 0.96 -4.52 -6.59
C GLN A 183 2.35 -4.65 -5.95
N LYS A 184 3.37 -5.02 -6.74
CA LYS A 184 4.74 -5.20 -6.22
C LYS A 184 5.79 -4.45 -7.03
N SER A 185 5.34 -3.71 -8.03
CA SER A 185 6.23 -2.91 -8.85
C SER A 185 6.72 -1.71 -8.05
N LYS A 186 8.02 -1.44 -8.10
CA LYS A 186 8.68 -0.51 -7.17
C LYS A 186 9.90 0.15 -7.78
N ILE A 187 10.34 1.24 -7.17
CA ILE A 187 11.64 1.84 -7.49
C ILE A 187 12.74 0.94 -6.91
N ASP A 188 13.65 0.48 -7.79
CA ASP A 188 14.72 -0.44 -7.42
C ASP A 188 16.01 -0.07 -8.15
N SER A 189 17.02 0.36 -7.39
CA SER A 189 18.33 0.74 -7.92
C SER A 189 19.06 -0.39 -8.66
N ASN A 190 18.67 -1.65 -8.44
CA ASN A 190 19.27 -2.83 -9.08
C ASN A 190 18.51 -3.27 -10.34
N SER A 191 17.33 -2.72 -10.61
CA SER A 191 16.56 -3.08 -11.80
C SER A 191 17.25 -2.60 -13.08
N ALA A 192 17.09 -3.36 -14.16
CA ALA A 192 17.57 -3.01 -15.49
C ALA A 192 16.58 -2.12 -16.26
N LEU A 193 15.32 -2.03 -15.82
CA LEU A 193 14.29 -1.24 -16.48
C LEU A 193 14.32 0.20 -15.98
N TYR A 194 14.08 1.14 -16.89
CA TYR A 194 13.93 2.56 -16.58
C TYR A 194 12.53 3.02 -16.99
N VAL A 195 11.91 3.81 -16.13
CA VAL A 195 10.66 4.51 -16.41
C VAL A 195 10.89 6.01 -16.25
N ARG A 196 10.07 6.82 -16.92
CA ARG A 196 10.12 8.28 -16.71
C ARG A 196 9.66 8.59 -15.29
N SER A 197 10.31 9.57 -14.67
CA SER A 197 9.94 10.06 -13.34
C SER A 197 9.59 11.54 -13.39
N VAL A 198 8.72 11.95 -12.46
CA VAL A 198 8.36 13.34 -12.19
C VAL A 198 8.75 13.70 -10.77
N ASP A 199 9.37 14.86 -10.59
CA ASP A 199 9.50 15.50 -9.28
C ASP A 199 8.10 15.91 -8.80
N PHE A 200 7.55 15.12 -7.89
CA PHE A 200 6.17 15.29 -7.46
C PHE A 200 5.94 16.58 -6.70
N SER A 201 6.93 17.03 -5.93
CA SER A 201 6.85 18.25 -5.16
C SER A 201 6.74 19.47 -6.07
N ILE A 202 7.58 19.53 -7.12
CA ILE A 202 7.48 20.58 -8.15
C ILE A 202 6.12 20.49 -8.86
N TRP A 203 5.74 19.29 -9.29
CA TRP A 203 4.48 19.05 -10.00
C TRP A 203 3.27 19.54 -9.19
N MET A 204 3.22 19.28 -7.88
CA MET A 204 2.18 19.79 -6.99
C MET A 204 2.07 21.32 -7.03
N THR A 205 3.19 22.03 -6.92
CA THR A 205 3.20 23.50 -6.92
C THR A 205 2.82 24.14 -8.25
N GLU A 206 3.03 23.42 -9.36
CA GLU A 206 2.68 23.86 -10.71
C GLU A 206 1.22 23.59 -11.08
N ASN A 207 0.58 22.59 -10.46
CA ASN A 207 -0.76 22.13 -10.83
C ASN A 207 -1.86 22.54 -9.84
N PHE A 208 -1.50 22.81 -8.57
CA PHE A 208 -2.46 23.17 -7.53
C PHE A 208 -2.22 24.56 -6.98
N ARG A 209 -3.30 25.14 -6.46
CA ARG A 209 -3.36 26.42 -5.77
C ARG A 209 -3.76 26.19 -4.32
N VAL A 210 -3.42 27.14 -3.46
CA VAL A 210 -3.78 27.10 -2.03
C VAL A 210 -5.30 27.13 -1.77
N ASP A 211 -6.09 27.50 -2.79
CA ASP A 211 -7.55 27.50 -2.75
C ASP A 211 -8.17 26.25 -3.39
N ASP A 212 -7.38 25.25 -3.79
CA ASP A 212 -7.91 23.95 -4.16
C ASP A 212 -8.24 23.11 -2.91
N TYR A 213 -9.00 22.04 -3.11
CA TYR A 213 -9.13 20.96 -2.15
C TYR A 213 -8.44 19.72 -2.73
N VAL A 214 -7.34 19.28 -2.12
CA VAL A 214 -6.52 18.19 -2.65
C VAL A 214 -6.52 17.00 -1.68
N TYR A 215 -7.10 15.90 -2.15
CA TYR A 215 -7.03 14.59 -1.50
C TYR A 215 -5.97 13.75 -2.21
N ILE A 216 -4.97 13.25 -1.49
CA ILE A 216 -3.93 12.38 -2.04
C ILE A 216 -4.02 11.00 -1.42
N LYS A 217 -4.05 9.97 -2.27
CA LYS A 217 -3.74 8.59 -1.91
C LYS A 217 -2.30 8.28 -2.31
N PHE A 218 -1.53 7.74 -1.39
CA PHE A 218 -0.08 7.57 -1.49
C PHE A 218 0.29 6.09 -1.34
N THR A 219 0.47 5.39 -2.45
CA THR A 219 0.84 3.95 -2.50
C THR A 219 1.89 3.73 -3.59
N ILE A 220 3.12 4.20 -3.34
CA ILE A 220 4.22 4.14 -4.31
C ILE A 220 5.40 3.39 -3.74
N GLU A 221 5.26 2.08 -3.68
CA GLU A 221 6.23 1.08 -3.19
C GLU A 221 7.70 1.57 -3.17
N GLY A 222 8.16 2.00 -1.99
CA GLY A 222 9.55 2.34 -1.71
C GLY A 222 9.94 3.80 -1.99
N ALA A 223 8.97 4.63 -2.39
CA ALA A 223 9.16 6.04 -2.72
C ALA A 223 8.43 7.00 -1.78
N GLU A 224 7.61 6.48 -0.85
CA GLU A 224 6.76 7.27 0.04
C GLU A 224 7.57 8.27 0.87
N ILE A 225 8.57 7.77 1.58
CA ILE A 225 9.35 8.56 2.53
C ILE A 225 10.21 9.61 1.81
N PRO A 226 11.04 9.26 0.79
CA PRO A 226 11.82 10.27 0.07
C PRO A 226 10.97 11.37 -0.56
N VAL A 227 9.82 11.02 -1.15
CA VAL A 227 8.94 12.01 -1.77
C VAL A 227 8.29 12.90 -0.72
N LEU A 228 7.77 12.36 0.39
CA LEU A 228 7.16 13.16 1.44
C LEU A 228 8.16 14.08 2.15
N GLU A 229 9.38 13.62 2.42
CA GLU A 229 10.44 14.48 2.96
C GLU A 229 10.74 15.65 2.04
N LYS A 230 10.81 15.39 0.72
CA LYS A 230 11.00 16.46 -0.25
C LYS A 230 9.81 17.42 -0.29
N MET A 231 8.57 16.92 -0.23
CA MET A 231 7.38 17.77 -0.19
C MET A 231 7.34 18.65 1.07
N VAL A 232 7.84 18.15 2.20
CA VAL A 232 8.02 18.94 3.43
C VAL A 232 9.07 20.03 3.21
N LEU A 233 10.24 19.68 2.65
CA LEU A 233 11.35 20.63 2.44
C LEU A 233 10.99 21.74 1.45
N ASP A 234 10.26 21.40 0.39
CA ASP A 234 9.84 22.33 -0.66
C ASP A 234 8.56 23.10 -0.32
N GLU A 235 7.95 22.80 0.84
CA GLU A 235 6.69 23.38 1.32
C GLU A 235 5.45 22.99 0.48
N SER A 236 5.56 22.03 -0.45
CA SER A 236 4.45 21.59 -1.32
C SER A 236 3.43 20.71 -0.60
N LEU A 237 3.79 20.07 0.51
CA LEU A 237 2.85 19.29 1.34
C LEU A 237 1.73 20.17 1.91
N ALA A 238 1.95 21.47 2.09
CA ALA A 238 0.92 22.40 2.57
C ALA A 238 -0.23 22.63 1.57
N LEU A 239 -0.11 22.12 0.34
CA LEU A 239 -1.19 22.11 -0.66
C LEU A 239 -2.14 20.92 -0.50
N VAL A 240 -1.87 20.00 0.43
CA VAL A 240 -2.63 18.76 0.65
C VAL A 240 -3.61 18.96 1.81
N ASP A 241 -4.91 18.81 1.54
CA ASP A 241 -5.94 18.87 2.59
C ASP A 241 -6.14 17.51 3.26
N HIS A 242 -5.90 16.41 2.54
CA HIS A 242 -6.07 15.06 3.04
C HIS A 242 -5.02 14.11 2.46
N LEU A 243 -4.36 13.34 3.32
CA LEU A 243 -3.33 12.36 2.94
C LEU A 243 -3.69 10.96 3.42
N GLU A 244 -3.95 10.05 2.50
CA GLU A 244 -4.12 8.63 2.77
C GLU A 244 -2.87 7.88 2.31
N ILE A 245 -2.22 7.11 3.18
CA ILE A 245 -0.91 6.50 2.88
C ILE A 245 -0.83 5.04 3.30
N GLU A 246 -0.28 4.19 2.42
CA GLU A 246 0.20 2.85 2.75
C GLU A 246 1.73 2.91 2.84
N TRP A 247 2.28 2.52 3.99
CA TRP A 247 3.72 2.52 4.19
C TRP A 247 4.31 1.18 3.76
N HIS A 248 5.36 1.24 2.95
CA HIS A 248 6.19 0.10 2.59
C HIS A 248 7.60 0.26 3.20
N ASP A 249 7.67 0.57 4.49
CA ASP A 249 8.92 0.86 5.20
C ASP A 249 9.79 -0.38 5.43
N GLU A 250 9.24 -1.58 5.26
CA GLU A 250 10.00 -2.83 5.23
C GLU A 250 10.95 -2.95 4.02
N LEU A 251 10.77 -2.11 2.99
CA LEU A 251 11.62 -2.11 1.80
C LEU A 251 13.03 -1.54 2.08
N SER A 252 13.21 -0.80 3.17
CA SER A 252 14.51 -0.26 3.57
C SER A 252 14.62 -0.09 5.10
N PRO A 253 15.67 -0.59 5.75
CA PRO A 253 15.80 -0.49 7.21
C PRO A 253 15.87 0.96 7.73
N ASP A 254 16.26 1.92 6.88
CA ASP A 254 16.36 3.33 7.26
C ASP A 254 15.01 4.06 7.18
N PHE A 255 13.95 3.41 6.69
CA PHE A 255 12.64 4.03 6.47
C PHE A 255 11.83 4.18 7.75
N GLU A 256 11.84 3.19 8.64
CA GLU A 256 11.03 3.24 9.88
C GLU A 256 11.33 4.50 10.74
N PRO A 257 12.59 4.86 11.06
CA PRO A 257 12.85 6.07 11.85
C PRO A 257 12.41 7.37 11.15
N ARG A 258 12.52 7.41 9.82
CA ARG A 258 12.14 8.58 9.00
C ARG A 258 10.62 8.70 8.89
N ARG A 259 9.91 7.58 8.73
CA ARG A 259 8.44 7.51 8.81
C ARG A 259 7.94 8.07 10.13
N ILE A 260 8.48 7.61 11.26
CA ILE A 260 8.09 8.10 12.59
C ILE A 260 8.28 9.62 12.70
N ALA A 261 9.36 10.17 12.14
CA ALA A 261 9.58 11.60 12.11
C ALA A 261 8.52 12.34 11.28
N LEU A 262 8.17 11.83 10.09
CA LEU A 262 7.11 12.38 9.24
C LEU A 262 5.75 12.36 9.93
N GLU A 263 5.38 11.25 10.57
CA GLU A 263 4.12 11.12 11.32
C GLU A 263 4.04 12.13 12.45
N CYS A 264 5.12 12.30 13.22
CA CYS A 264 5.21 13.33 14.25
C CYS A 264 5.03 14.74 13.66
N MET A 265 5.55 14.98 12.44
CA MET A 265 5.37 16.26 11.76
C MET A 265 3.92 16.45 11.34
N PHE A 266 3.28 15.45 10.74
CA PHE A 266 1.88 15.50 10.32
C PHE A 266 0.94 15.82 11.48
N ASP A 267 1.15 15.15 12.62
CA ASP A 267 0.44 15.44 13.87
C ASP A 267 0.63 16.89 14.34
N ASN A 268 1.85 17.42 14.23
CA ASN A 268 2.15 18.79 14.64
C ASN A 268 1.54 19.85 13.70
N PHE A 269 1.37 19.52 12.42
CA PHE A 269 0.70 20.39 11.44
C PHE A 269 -0.83 20.30 11.51
N GLY A 270 -1.37 19.32 12.26
CA GLY A 270 -2.82 19.07 12.28
C GLY A 270 -3.34 18.60 10.92
N MET A 271 -2.49 17.92 10.15
CA MET A 271 -2.89 17.31 8.89
C MET A 271 -3.69 16.06 9.20
N ASP A 272 -4.85 15.91 8.56
CA ASP A 272 -5.63 14.68 8.62
C ASP A 272 -4.93 13.64 7.73
N PHE A 273 -4.34 12.61 8.35
CA PHE A 273 -3.74 11.50 7.62
C PHE A 273 -4.29 10.14 8.06
N PHE A 274 -4.46 9.23 7.10
CA PHE A 274 -5.03 7.91 7.31
C PHE A 274 -4.04 6.83 6.88
N TYR A 275 -3.91 5.80 7.73
CA TYR A 275 -3.16 4.60 7.38
C TYR A 275 -4.05 3.66 6.57
N MET A 276 -3.61 3.33 5.36
CA MET A 276 -4.12 2.16 4.66
C MET A 276 -3.40 0.93 5.17
N ILE A 277 -4.17 -0.01 5.68
CA ILE A 277 -3.72 -1.39 5.87
C ILE A 277 -4.24 -2.13 4.64
N ASN A 278 -3.33 -2.65 3.82
CA ASN A 278 -3.53 -3.32 2.53
C ASN A 278 -4.99 -3.63 2.12
N PRO A 279 -5.47 -3.14 0.96
CA PRO A 279 -6.88 -3.24 0.57
C PRO A 279 -7.38 -4.67 0.31
N VAL A 280 -6.50 -5.65 0.11
CA VAL A 280 -6.92 -7.07 0.05
C VAL A 280 -7.48 -7.52 1.40
N ASP A 281 -6.98 -6.94 2.49
CA ASP A 281 -7.47 -7.17 3.84
C ASP A 281 -8.67 -6.31 4.18
N LEU A 282 -9.21 -5.45 3.32
CA LEU A 282 -10.51 -4.81 3.59
C LEU A 282 -11.63 -5.84 3.71
N ARG A 283 -11.55 -6.97 2.99
CA ARG A 283 -12.48 -8.11 3.20
C ARG A 283 -12.28 -8.79 4.56
N HIS A 284 -11.08 -8.75 5.13
CA HIS A 284 -10.87 -9.14 6.54
C HIS A 284 -11.20 -8.01 7.51
N ALA A 285 -11.04 -6.73 7.20
CA ALA A 285 -11.43 -5.60 8.03
C ALA A 285 -12.96 -5.50 8.19
N TYR A 286 -13.73 -5.95 7.18
CA TYR A 286 -15.17 -6.16 7.30
C TYR A 286 -15.55 -7.34 8.23
N ASN A 287 -14.62 -8.27 8.52
CA ASN A 287 -14.81 -9.42 9.42
C ASN A 287 -13.95 -9.37 10.71
N MET A 288 -12.99 -8.45 10.81
CA MET A 288 -12.11 -8.20 11.93
C MET A 288 -12.47 -6.82 12.46
N LYS A 289 -13.59 -6.77 13.17
CA LYS A 289 -14.05 -5.59 13.91
C LYS A 289 -13.12 -5.18 15.06
N GLU A 290 -11.98 -5.85 15.25
CA GLU A 290 -11.19 -5.71 16.46
C GLU A 290 -9.70 -5.68 16.13
N ASN A 291 -9.07 -4.60 16.59
CA ASN A 291 -7.64 -4.36 16.79
C ASN A 291 -6.92 -3.54 15.71
N PHE A 292 -7.07 -2.23 15.78
CA PHE A 292 -5.96 -1.29 15.59
C PHE A 292 -6.01 -0.21 16.69
N GLU A 293 -4.90 -0.04 17.41
CA GLU A 293 -4.72 0.98 18.44
C GLU A 293 -3.94 2.16 17.85
N ALA A 294 -4.48 3.38 17.98
CA ALA A 294 -3.73 4.61 17.78
C ALA A 294 -2.94 4.97 19.06
N VAL A 295 -1.71 5.46 18.88
CA VAL A 295 -0.83 5.86 19.99
C VAL A 295 -1.29 7.20 20.61
N PRO A 296 -1.42 7.34 21.95
CA PRO A 296 -1.90 8.56 22.61
C PRO A 296 -0.98 9.79 22.51
N LYS A 297 -1.61 10.97 22.51
CA LYS A 297 -1.07 12.33 22.23
C LYS A 297 -0.34 13.07 23.37
N ASP A 298 0.15 12.41 24.42
CA ASP A 298 0.48 13.12 25.68
C ASP A 298 1.78 12.72 26.41
N ARG A 299 2.83 12.31 25.69
CA ARG A 299 4.20 12.33 26.26
C ARG A 299 5.12 13.24 25.47
N GLY A 300 5.50 14.36 26.07
CA GLY A 300 6.50 15.28 25.53
C GLY A 300 7.85 14.57 25.39
N TRP A 301 8.26 14.32 24.13
CA TRP A 301 9.57 13.79 23.81
C TRP A 301 10.59 14.93 23.70
N ARG A 302 11.73 14.79 24.40
CA ARG A 302 12.89 15.65 24.18
C ARG A 302 13.73 15.07 23.05
N LEU A 303 13.50 15.56 21.83
CA LEU A 303 14.28 15.17 20.65
C LEU A 303 15.61 15.95 20.60
N LYS A 304 16.70 15.23 20.32
CA LYS A 304 18.06 15.78 20.10
C LYS A 304 18.33 16.11 18.63
N ASP A 305 17.38 15.86 17.74
CA ASP A 305 17.52 16.04 16.29
C ASP A 305 17.42 17.53 15.87
N PRO A 306 18.38 18.07 15.08
CA PRO A 306 18.32 19.41 14.51
C PRO A 306 17.07 19.71 13.66
N LEU A 307 16.53 18.74 12.90
CA LEU A 307 15.32 18.92 12.10
C LEU A 307 14.12 19.24 13.00
N ALA A 308 13.97 18.51 14.11
CA ALA A 308 12.87 18.71 15.05
C ALA A 308 12.89 20.08 15.76
N ARG A 309 14.06 20.70 15.94
CA ARG A 309 14.17 22.05 16.55
C ARG A 309 13.69 23.17 15.64
N PHE A 310 13.76 22.99 14.32
CA PHE A 310 13.25 23.97 13.36
C PHE A 310 11.72 24.10 13.46
N PHE A 311 11.01 22.98 13.70
CA PHE A 311 9.55 22.93 13.66
C PHE A 311 8.82 23.34 14.95
N TYR A 312 9.47 23.29 16.13
CA TYR A 312 8.80 23.62 17.40
C TYR A 312 8.55 25.12 17.61
N LYS A 313 9.28 26.00 16.89
CA LYS A 313 9.24 27.46 17.11
C LYS A 313 8.09 28.18 16.39
N THR A 314 7.33 27.49 15.53
CA THR A 314 6.58 28.12 14.43
C THR A 314 5.05 27.98 14.49
N ARG A 315 4.51 27.38 15.56
CA ARG A 315 3.13 26.87 15.69
C ARG A 315 1.95 27.86 15.50
N LYS A 316 2.15 29.17 15.36
CA LYS A 316 1.02 30.13 15.28
C LYS A 316 1.10 31.21 14.19
N GLU A 317 2.27 31.42 13.59
CA GLU A 317 2.48 32.44 12.55
C GLU A 317 2.84 31.81 11.20
N VAL A 318 3.21 30.53 11.18
CA VAL A 318 3.72 29.87 9.96
C VAL A 318 2.67 29.43 8.96
N PRO A 319 1.45 28.99 9.32
CA PRO A 319 0.47 28.66 8.29
C PRO A 319 0.21 29.84 7.35
N ASP A 320 0.03 31.05 7.91
CA ASP A 320 -0.25 32.25 7.11
C ASP A 320 0.97 32.70 6.28
N LEU A 321 2.17 32.72 6.88
CA LEU A 321 3.42 33.06 6.17
C LEU A 321 3.77 32.05 5.08
N LEU A 322 3.47 30.76 5.29
CA LEU A 322 3.68 29.70 4.32
C LEU A 322 2.71 29.83 3.15
N ILE A 323 1.43 30.04 3.45
CA ILE A 323 0.40 30.30 2.45
C ILE A 323 0.76 31.54 1.65
N GLU A 324 1.19 32.62 2.30
CA GLU A 324 1.60 33.85 1.61
C GLU A 324 2.80 33.60 0.69
N ARG A 325 3.82 32.85 1.13
CA ARG A 325 4.96 32.49 0.28
C ARG A 325 4.56 31.64 -0.92
N LEU A 326 3.68 30.65 -0.73
CA LEU A 326 3.17 29.81 -1.82
C LEU A 326 2.35 30.65 -2.82
N GLN A 327 1.48 31.52 -2.33
CA GLN A 327 0.73 32.47 -3.17
C GLN A 327 1.69 33.39 -3.95
N GLN A 328 2.71 33.95 -3.29
CA GLN A 328 3.70 34.80 -3.94
C GLN A 328 4.48 34.04 -5.03
N ARG A 329 4.84 32.76 -4.80
CA ARG A 329 5.46 31.93 -5.85
C ARG A 329 4.50 31.69 -7.02
N GLN A 330 3.25 31.37 -6.75
CA GLN A 330 2.23 31.12 -7.79
C GLN A 330 1.94 32.36 -8.65
N THR A 331 1.98 33.56 -8.08
CA THR A 331 1.80 34.80 -8.87
C THR A 331 2.97 35.12 -9.82
N LYS A 332 4.13 34.49 -9.64
CA LYS A 332 5.32 34.70 -10.48
C LYS A 332 5.44 33.71 -11.64
N LEU A 333 4.67 32.62 -11.63
CA LEU A 333 4.67 31.66 -12.72
C LEU A 333 3.93 32.26 -13.93
N PRO A 334 4.47 32.12 -15.15
CA PRO A 334 3.76 32.56 -16.35
C PRO A 334 2.42 31.84 -16.44
N SER A 335 1.35 32.58 -16.74
CA SER A 335 0.04 32.00 -17.00
C SER A 335 0.13 31.10 -18.24
N ASN A 336 0.09 29.79 -18.02
CA ASN A 336 0.02 28.76 -19.06
C ASN A 336 -1.32 28.77 -19.80
#